data_AF-A0A1K2HLU0-F1
#
_entry.id   AF-A0A1K2HLU0-F1
#
_cell.length_a   1.000
_cell.length_b   1.000
_cell.length_c   1.000
_cell.angle_alpha   90.00
_cell.angle_beta   90.00
_cell.angle_gamma   90.00
#
_symmetry.space_group_name_H-M   'P 1'
#
loop_
_entity.id
_entity.type
_entity.pdbx_description
1 polymer ?
#
loop_
_entity_poly.entity_id
_entity_poly.type
_entity_poly.pdbx_seq_one_letter_code
_entity_poly.pdbx_strand_id
1 'polypeptide(L)'
;MAVDNLGPNKEVTIRRQQQNGSWVDIPLYYQRAAGSNKEIWIGGLSAHASLQPGEKFAVRYKVNGVEYWDNNNNQDYRILDQGPLLGRGKQISGSLSVAAGLNNNKIANGLIHVRNLALNKEVKLVYTTNNWASATVVNASYGGTPFSIGYGSHSNPNLNGAETWRVVFEFPANVQGQYYLEYKVNGQSYYDNNFGANYPLY
;
A
#
# COMPACT_ATOMS: atom_id res chain seq x y z
N MET A 1 -7.27 0.97 -4.11
CA MET A 1 -7.01 0.01 -5.21
C MET A 1 -7.10 0.72 -6.54
N ALA A 2 -6.34 0.32 -7.56
CA ALA A 2 -6.46 0.88 -8.90
C ALA A 2 -7.20 -0.08 -9.84
N VAL A 3 -8.14 0.41 -10.65
CA VAL A 3 -8.89 -0.34 -11.66
C VAL A 3 -8.85 0.39 -13.00
N ASP A 4 -9.04 -0.31 -14.12
CA ASP A 4 -9.13 0.32 -15.44
C ASP A 4 -10.50 1.00 -15.63
N ASN A 5 -10.50 2.22 -16.15
CA ASN A 5 -11.71 2.94 -16.52
C ASN A 5 -12.23 2.44 -17.87
N LEU A 6 -13.14 1.46 -17.84
CA LEU A 6 -13.71 0.85 -19.05
C LEU A 6 -15.10 1.41 -19.41
N GLY A 7 -15.62 2.36 -18.63
CA GLY A 7 -16.97 2.89 -18.81
C GLY A 7 -17.46 3.72 -17.62
N PRO A 8 -18.60 4.41 -17.75
CA PRO A 8 -19.12 5.30 -16.72
C PRO A 8 -19.78 4.57 -15.54
N ASN A 9 -20.50 3.47 -15.80
CA ASN A 9 -21.28 2.75 -14.79
C ASN A 9 -20.46 1.58 -14.24
N LYS A 10 -19.81 1.82 -13.09
CA LYS A 10 -18.85 0.91 -12.48
C LYS A 10 -19.24 0.55 -11.05
N GLU A 11 -19.07 -0.72 -10.73
CA GLU A 11 -19.15 -1.24 -9.36
C GLU A 11 -17.85 -1.99 -9.07
N VAL A 12 -17.17 -1.59 -8.00
CA VAL A 12 -15.97 -2.27 -7.50
C VAL A 12 -16.27 -2.81 -6.11
N THR A 13 -16.03 -4.09 -5.89
CA THR A 13 -16.40 -4.78 -4.65
C THR A 13 -15.29 -5.72 -4.21
N ILE A 14 -14.99 -5.76 -2.92
CA ILE A 14 -14.23 -6.87 -2.32
C ILE A 14 -15.24 -7.91 -1.87
N ARG A 15 -15.21 -9.09 -2.48
CA ARG A 15 -16.05 -10.23 -2.11
C ARG A 15 -15.28 -11.09 -1.12
N ARG A 16 -15.67 -11.11 0.15
CA ARG A 16 -14.95 -11.75 1.27
C ARG A 16 -15.71 -12.94 1.81
N GLN A 17 -15.03 -14.05 2.06
CA GLN A 17 -15.56 -15.20 2.79
C GLN A 17 -15.31 -15.03 4.29
N GLN A 18 -16.38 -15.04 5.08
CA GLN A 18 -16.31 -15.04 6.54
C GLN A 18 -15.98 -16.44 7.08
N GLN A 19 -15.58 -16.53 8.35
CA GLN A 19 -15.28 -17.80 9.02
C GLN A 19 -16.40 -18.86 8.94
N ASN A 20 -17.66 -18.43 8.94
CA ASN A 20 -18.82 -19.32 8.80
C ASN A 20 -19.02 -19.86 7.37
N GLY A 21 -18.12 -19.54 6.44
CA GLY A 21 -18.16 -19.93 5.03
C GLY A 21 -19.03 -19.04 4.14
N SER A 22 -19.83 -18.14 4.73
CA SER A 22 -20.67 -17.19 3.98
C SER A 22 -19.83 -16.12 3.29
N TRP A 23 -20.36 -15.57 2.20
CA TRP A 23 -19.71 -14.51 1.45
C TRP A 23 -20.42 -13.18 1.65
N VAL A 24 -19.64 -12.12 1.82
CA VAL A 24 -20.12 -10.75 1.94
C VAL A 24 -19.45 -9.85 0.92
N ASP A 25 -20.21 -8.88 0.41
CA ASP A 25 -19.74 -7.86 -0.52
C ASP A 25 -19.40 -6.58 0.26
N ILE A 26 -18.18 -6.09 0.10
CA ILE A 26 -17.71 -4.82 0.64
C ILE A 26 -17.59 -3.84 -0.53
N PRO A 27 -18.53 -2.91 -0.71
CA PRO A 27 -18.48 -1.96 -1.81
C PRO A 27 -17.29 -1.00 -1.61
N LEU A 28 -16.60 -0.71 -2.72
CA LEU A 28 -15.63 0.37 -2.78
C LEU A 28 -16.26 1.57 -3.50
N TYR A 29 -15.74 2.74 -3.20
CA TYR A 29 -16.19 4.01 -3.73
C TYR A 29 -15.09 4.61 -4.59
N TYR A 30 -15.48 5.22 -5.71
CA TYR A 30 -14.57 6.01 -6.51
C TYR A 30 -14.00 7.15 -5.67
N GLN A 31 -12.67 7.24 -5.64
CA GLN A 31 -11.97 8.33 -4.96
C GLN A 31 -11.51 9.39 -5.96
N ARG A 32 -10.83 8.96 -7.03
CA ARG A 32 -10.26 9.85 -8.06
C ARG A 32 -9.80 9.07 -9.29
N ALA A 33 -9.55 9.80 -10.39
CA ALA A 33 -8.81 9.28 -11.52
C ALA A 33 -7.33 9.05 -11.15
N ALA A 34 -6.72 8.07 -11.81
CA ALA A 34 -5.29 7.79 -11.81
C ALA A 34 -4.79 7.78 -13.27
N GLY A 35 -3.53 8.16 -13.48
CA GLY A 35 -2.96 8.18 -14.84
C GLY A 35 -3.12 6.86 -15.59
N SER A 36 -3.01 6.91 -16.91
CA SER A 36 -3.12 5.75 -17.82
C SER A 36 -4.50 5.07 -17.82
N ASN A 37 -5.57 5.86 -17.88
CA ASN A 37 -6.96 5.36 -17.93
C ASN A 37 -7.34 4.47 -16.72
N LYS A 38 -6.81 4.80 -15.54
CA LYS A 38 -7.10 4.09 -14.29
C LYS A 38 -7.89 4.96 -13.33
N GLU A 39 -8.46 4.34 -12.31
CA GLU A 39 -9.17 5.00 -11.22
C GLU A 39 -8.76 4.40 -9.89
N ILE A 40 -8.70 5.24 -8.86
CA ILE A 40 -8.53 4.82 -7.48
C ILE A 40 -9.89 4.65 -6.85
N TRP A 41 -10.12 3.44 -6.36
CA TRP A 41 -11.29 3.05 -5.59
C TRP A 41 -10.86 2.69 -4.17
N ILE A 42 -11.59 3.22 -3.19
CA ILE A 42 -11.30 3.08 -1.77
C ILE A 42 -12.52 2.56 -1.02
N GLY A 43 -12.25 1.77 -0.01
CA GLY A 43 -13.26 1.24 0.90
C GLY A 43 -12.55 0.35 1.89
N GLY A 44 -13.31 -0.14 2.85
CA GLY A 44 -12.74 -0.95 3.91
C GLY A 44 -13.84 -1.50 4.80
N LEU A 45 -13.39 -2.36 5.70
CA LEU A 45 -14.22 -2.82 6.79
C LEU A 45 -14.30 -1.75 7.87
N SER A 46 -15.40 -1.72 8.61
CA SER A 46 -15.48 -0.93 9.83
C SER A 46 -14.40 -1.38 10.81
N ALA A 47 -13.95 -0.48 11.70
CA ALA A 47 -12.90 -0.76 12.68
C ALA A 47 -13.19 -1.97 13.59
N HIS A 48 -14.45 -2.42 13.65
CA HIS A 48 -14.91 -3.55 14.46
C HIS A 48 -15.10 -4.85 13.66
N ALA A 49 -14.95 -4.83 12.34
CA ALA A 49 -14.96 -6.07 11.56
C ALA A 49 -13.60 -6.75 11.69
N SER A 50 -13.58 -7.87 12.41
CA SER A 50 -12.36 -8.66 12.57
C SER A 50 -12.02 -9.37 11.25
N LEU A 51 -10.79 -9.16 10.80
CA LEU A 51 -10.17 -9.98 9.75
C LEU A 51 -9.46 -11.14 10.41
N GLN A 52 -9.73 -12.34 9.92
CA GLN A 52 -9.21 -13.56 10.53
C GLN A 52 -8.29 -14.29 9.55
N PRO A 53 -7.14 -14.83 10.03
CA PRO A 53 -6.30 -15.68 9.20
C PRO A 53 -7.11 -16.82 8.57
N GLY A 54 -6.90 -17.07 7.28
CA GLY A 54 -7.60 -18.08 6.50
C GLY A 54 -8.84 -17.56 5.75
N GLU A 55 -9.39 -16.40 6.10
CA GLU A 55 -10.47 -15.78 5.32
C GLU A 55 -10.02 -15.53 3.88
N LYS A 56 -10.95 -15.78 2.94
CA LYS A 56 -10.70 -15.60 1.50
C LYS A 56 -11.30 -14.31 1.00
N PHE A 57 -10.71 -13.74 -0.03
CA PHE A 57 -11.32 -12.65 -0.76
C PHE A 57 -10.95 -12.63 -2.23
N ALA A 58 -11.80 -12.02 -3.04
CA ALA A 58 -11.53 -11.67 -4.42
C ALA A 58 -12.02 -10.24 -4.67
N VAL A 59 -11.48 -9.60 -5.71
CA VAL A 59 -11.98 -8.32 -6.19
C VAL A 59 -12.89 -8.55 -7.38
N ARG A 60 -14.10 -8.00 -7.31
CA ARG A 60 -15.08 -7.98 -8.39
C ARG A 60 -15.14 -6.57 -8.98
N TYR A 61 -15.11 -6.50 -10.30
CA TYR A 61 -15.30 -5.26 -11.06
C TYR A 61 -16.37 -5.47 -12.11
N LYS A 62 -17.46 -4.70 -12.03
CA LYS A 62 -18.55 -4.72 -13.00
C LYS A 62 -18.63 -3.39 -13.72
N VAL A 63 -18.69 -3.42 -15.04
CA VAL A 63 -18.74 -2.22 -15.89
C VAL A 63 -19.46 -2.52 -17.20
N ASN A 64 -20.41 -1.67 -17.58
CA ASN A 64 -21.19 -1.82 -18.81
C ASN A 64 -21.81 -3.23 -19.00
N GLY A 65 -22.25 -3.85 -17.90
CA GLY A 65 -22.84 -5.20 -17.93
C GLY A 65 -21.84 -6.35 -18.00
N VAL A 66 -20.54 -6.09 -18.10
CA VAL A 66 -19.46 -7.10 -18.05
C VAL A 66 -18.88 -7.18 -16.64
N GLU A 67 -18.56 -8.39 -16.21
CA GLU A 67 -17.97 -8.66 -14.90
C GLU A 67 -16.56 -9.25 -15.04
N TYR A 68 -15.63 -8.71 -14.26
CA TYR A 68 -14.24 -9.12 -14.17
C TYR A 68 -13.89 -9.50 -12.73
N TRP A 69 -12.98 -10.45 -12.59
CA TRP A 69 -12.55 -10.96 -11.30
C TRP A 69 -11.03 -10.95 -11.18
N ASP A 70 -10.52 -10.33 -10.12
CA ASP A 70 -9.18 -10.63 -9.60
C ASP A 70 -9.34 -11.57 -8.41
N ASN A 71 -9.34 -12.86 -8.72
CA ASN A 71 -9.54 -13.97 -7.78
C ASN A 71 -8.30 -14.87 -7.70
N ASN A 72 -7.11 -14.29 -7.94
CA ASN A 72 -5.84 -15.00 -7.90
C ASN A 72 -5.85 -16.31 -8.73
N ASN A 73 -6.30 -16.24 -9.99
CA ASN A 73 -6.44 -17.40 -10.87
C ASN A 73 -7.35 -18.50 -10.27
N ASN A 74 -8.54 -18.12 -9.82
CA ASN A 74 -9.55 -18.99 -9.18
C ASN A 74 -9.15 -19.61 -7.82
N GLN A 75 -8.08 -19.13 -7.18
CA GLN A 75 -7.67 -19.60 -5.86
C GLN A 75 -8.18 -18.72 -4.71
N ASP A 76 -8.67 -17.53 -5.05
CA ASP A 76 -8.87 -16.39 -4.17
C ASP A 76 -7.59 -15.96 -3.44
N TYR A 77 -7.60 -14.73 -2.94
CA TYR A 77 -6.61 -14.30 -1.97
C TYR A 77 -6.98 -14.82 -0.59
N ARG A 78 -5.97 -15.04 0.25
CA ARG A 78 -6.15 -15.42 1.66
C ARG A 78 -5.55 -14.36 2.56
N ILE A 79 -6.27 -14.03 3.62
CA ILE A 79 -5.73 -13.25 4.73
C ILE A 79 -4.82 -14.18 5.51
N LEU A 80 -3.53 -13.89 5.52
CA LEU A 80 -2.52 -14.73 6.17
C LEU A 80 -1.73 -13.88 7.17
N ASP A 81 -1.35 -14.49 8.29
CA ASP A 81 -0.47 -13.88 9.27
C ASP A 81 1.01 -14.03 8.86
N GLN A 82 1.31 -13.62 7.62
CA GLN A 82 2.59 -13.83 6.95
C GLN A 82 3.30 -12.52 6.58
N GLY A 83 2.86 -11.42 7.18
CA GLY A 83 3.32 -10.08 6.86
C GLY A 83 2.83 -9.56 5.49
N PRO A 84 3.34 -8.40 5.06
CA PRO A 84 2.90 -7.71 3.85
C PRO A 84 2.97 -8.55 2.57
N LEU A 85 1.90 -8.52 1.76
CA LEU A 85 1.86 -9.06 0.40
C LEU A 85 1.82 -7.90 -0.60
N LEU A 86 2.77 -7.87 -1.53
CA LEU A 86 2.76 -6.93 -2.65
C LEU A 86 1.94 -7.50 -3.81
N GLY A 87 1.03 -6.69 -4.36
CA GLY A 87 0.24 -7.06 -5.53
C GLY A 87 1.08 -7.47 -6.74
N ARG A 88 0.46 -8.16 -7.71
CA ARG A 88 1.13 -8.53 -8.96
C ARG A 88 1.66 -7.27 -9.66
N GLY A 89 2.91 -7.32 -10.11
CA GLY A 89 3.59 -6.19 -10.77
C GLY A 89 4.04 -5.05 -9.85
N LYS A 90 3.63 -5.01 -8.57
CA LYS A 90 4.12 -4.03 -7.59
C LYS A 90 5.46 -4.49 -7.01
N GLN A 91 6.48 -3.63 -7.12
CA GLN A 91 7.81 -3.85 -6.55
C GLN A 91 8.03 -3.13 -5.22
N ILE A 92 7.27 -2.06 -4.99
CA ILE A 92 7.32 -1.24 -3.78
C ILE A 92 5.90 -0.77 -3.42
N SER A 93 5.63 -0.72 -2.12
CA SER A 93 4.46 -0.08 -1.51
C SER A 93 4.81 0.34 -0.09
N GLY A 94 4.13 1.33 0.47
CA GLY A 94 4.36 1.69 1.86
C GLY A 94 3.33 2.67 2.37
N SER A 95 3.39 2.93 3.66
CA SER A 95 2.52 3.88 4.34
C SER A 95 3.31 4.65 5.40
N LEU A 96 2.82 5.84 5.72
CA LEU A 96 3.28 6.65 6.84
C LEU A 96 2.19 6.73 7.91
N SER A 97 2.61 6.72 9.17
CA SER A 97 1.87 7.33 10.27
C SER A 97 2.58 8.62 10.67
N VAL A 98 1.82 9.66 10.91
CA VAL A 98 2.34 10.95 11.37
C VAL A 98 1.76 11.23 12.75
N ALA A 99 2.62 11.63 13.68
CA ALA A 99 2.25 12.04 15.03
C ALA A 99 2.85 13.41 15.36
N ALA A 100 2.31 14.06 16.39
CA ALA A 100 2.94 15.26 16.94
C ALA A 100 4.32 14.92 17.52
N GLY A 101 5.31 15.72 17.17
CA GLY A 101 6.67 15.66 17.71
C GLY A 101 6.93 16.75 18.74
N LEU A 102 8.19 16.89 19.11
CA LEU A 102 8.67 17.99 19.95
C LEU A 102 8.85 19.27 19.11
N ASN A 103 9.01 20.42 19.77
CA ASN A 103 9.41 21.69 19.13
C ASN A 103 8.52 22.12 17.94
N ASN A 104 7.22 21.86 18.00
CA ASN A 104 6.26 22.17 16.94
C ASN A 104 6.59 21.47 15.59
N ASN A 105 7.19 20.28 15.66
CA ASN A 105 7.37 19.38 14.53
C ASN A 105 6.34 18.24 14.56
N LYS A 106 6.23 17.56 13.42
CA LYS A 106 5.60 16.25 13.28
C LYS A 106 6.69 15.20 13.06
N ILE A 107 6.46 14.00 13.59
CA ILE A 107 7.31 12.82 13.35
C ILE A 107 6.55 11.89 12.42
N ALA A 108 7.13 11.62 11.26
CA ALA A 108 6.65 10.60 10.34
C ALA A 108 7.37 9.28 10.59
N ASN A 109 6.60 8.21 10.78
CA ASN A 109 7.10 6.84 10.87
C ASN A 109 6.54 6.05 9.69
N GLY A 110 7.40 5.47 8.88
CA GLY A 110 7.02 4.76 7.68
C GLY A 110 7.46 3.32 7.65
N LEU A 111 6.59 2.47 7.11
CA LEU A 111 6.93 1.12 6.68
C LEU A 111 6.90 1.07 5.16
N ILE A 112 8.01 0.63 4.57
CA ILE A 112 8.17 0.45 3.13
C ILE A 112 8.39 -1.02 2.86
N HIS A 113 7.58 -1.61 2.01
CA HIS A 113 7.66 -3.01 1.61
C HIS A 113 8.19 -3.09 0.18
N VAL A 114 9.23 -3.91 -0.02
CA VAL A 114 9.84 -4.13 -1.34
C VAL A 114 9.92 -5.62 -1.66
N ARG A 115 9.86 -6.01 -2.92
CA ARG A 115 10.18 -7.39 -3.30
C ARG A 115 11.68 -7.64 -3.09
N ASN A 116 12.06 -8.79 -2.54
CA ASN A 116 13.48 -9.12 -2.40
C ASN A 116 14.08 -9.62 -3.72
N LEU A 117 14.44 -8.70 -4.63
CA LEU A 117 14.95 -9.05 -5.96
C LEU A 117 16.46 -9.31 -6.02
N ALA A 118 17.23 -8.75 -5.08
CA ALA A 118 18.68 -8.96 -4.93
C ALA A 118 19.15 -8.43 -3.58
N LEU A 119 20.35 -8.81 -3.12
CA LEU A 119 20.91 -8.35 -1.85
C LEU A 119 21.12 -6.83 -1.83
N ASN A 120 21.85 -6.30 -2.81
CA ASN A 120 22.19 -4.88 -2.89
C ASN A 120 21.00 -4.08 -3.43
N LYS A 121 20.48 -3.19 -2.60
CA LYS A 121 19.32 -2.35 -2.91
C LYS A 121 19.35 -1.03 -2.15
N GLU A 122 18.70 -0.03 -2.72
CA GLU A 122 18.42 1.24 -2.08
C GLU A 122 16.90 1.41 -1.96
N VAL A 123 16.43 1.73 -0.75
CA VAL A 123 15.00 2.01 -0.48
C VAL A 123 14.92 3.40 0.12
N LYS A 124 14.10 4.27 -0.48
CA LYS A 124 14.03 5.69 -0.14
C LYS A 124 12.59 6.16 -0.04
N LEU A 125 12.39 7.15 0.80
CA LEU A 125 11.25 8.05 0.76
C LEU A 125 11.75 9.43 0.34
N VAL A 126 11.10 10.02 -0.65
CA VAL A 126 11.41 11.38 -1.10
C VAL A 126 10.18 12.24 -0.82
N TYR A 127 10.36 13.35 -0.10
CA TYR A 127 9.26 14.24 0.25
C TYR A 127 9.57 15.71 -0.02
N THR A 128 8.52 16.51 -0.11
CA THR A 128 8.56 17.97 -0.23
C THR A 128 7.55 18.58 0.75
N THR A 129 7.82 19.81 1.18
CA THR A 129 6.89 20.64 1.96
C THR A 129 6.63 21.99 1.28
N ASN A 130 7.07 22.14 0.03
CA ASN A 130 7.03 23.39 -0.75
C ASN A 130 6.71 23.14 -2.23
N ASN A 131 5.72 22.28 -2.50
CA ASN A 131 5.23 21.99 -3.85
C ASN A 131 6.34 21.56 -4.83
N TRP A 132 7.28 20.73 -4.37
CA TRP A 132 8.41 20.21 -5.15
C TRP A 132 9.43 21.27 -5.61
N ALA A 133 9.39 22.50 -5.07
CA ALA A 133 10.48 23.47 -5.27
C ALA A 133 11.81 22.97 -4.67
N SER A 134 11.74 22.19 -3.59
CA SER A 134 12.83 21.35 -3.09
C SER A 134 12.30 20.01 -2.61
N ALA A 135 13.17 19.00 -2.60
CA ALA A 135 12.86 17.68 -2.08
C ALA A 135 13.94 17.21 -1.09
N THR A 136 13.50 16.49 -0.07
CA THR A 136 14.35 15.83 0.92
C THR A 136 14.28 14.33 0.72
N VAL A 137 15.45 13.68 0.71
CA VAL A 137 15.57 12.22 0.59
C VAL A 137 15.82 11.62 1.98
N VAL A 138 14.99 10.65 2.35
CA VAL A 138 15.13 9.85 3.57
C VAL A 138 15.47 8.42 3.15
N ASN A 139 16.70 7.99 3.44
CA ASN A 139 17.10 6.60 3.21
C ASN A 139 16.42 5.70 4.23
N ALA A 140 15.75 4.65 3.76
CA ALA A 140 15.16 3.65 4.63
C ALA A 140 16.22 2.70 5.18
N SER A 141 16.02 2.23 6.40
CA SER A 141 16.83 1.18 7.00
C SER A 141 16.10 -0.16 6.95
N TYR A 142 16.87 -1.24 6.86
CA TYR A 142 16.30 -2.58 6.89
C TYR A 142 15.56 -2.82 8.21
N GLY A 143 14.33 -3.36 8.16
CA GLY A 143 13.48 -3.54 9.33
C GLY A 143 13.96 -4.60 10.33
N GLY A 144 15.04 -5.32 10.03
CA GLY A 144 15.53 -6.44 10.86
C GLY A 144 14.64 -7.68 10.75
N THR A 145 15.11 -8.78 11.32
CA THR A 145 14.36 -10.05 11.41
C THR A 145 14.49 -10.60 12.84
N PRO A 146 13.37 -10.90 13.53
CA PRO A 146 12.00 -10.69 13.09
C PRO A 146 11.61 -9.19 13.04
N PHE A 147 10.57 -8.88 12.28
CA PHE A 147 9.95 -7.56 12.22
C PHE A 147 8.51 -7.65 12.70
N SER A 148 8.11 -6.69 13.55
CA SER A 148 6.75 -6.59 14.06
C SER A 148 5.90 -5.62 13.24
N ILE A 149 4.69 -6.05 12.88
CA ILE A 149 3.62 -5.21 12.32
C ILE A 149 2.29 -5.57 12.95
N GLY A 150 1.59 -4.57 13.47
CA GLY A 150 0.43 -4.82 14.32
C GLY A 150 0.81 -5.68 15.53
N TYR A 151 0.07 -6.77 15.74
CA TYR A 151 0.31 -7.73 16.83
C TYR A 151 1.17 -8.93 16.41
N GLY A 152 1.61 -9.01 15.15
CA GLY A 152 2.38 -10.12 14.60
C GLY A 152 3.89 -9.87 14.59
N SER A 153 4.67 -10.95 14.63
CA SER A 153 6.12 -10.96 14.47
C SER A 153 6.48 -11.90 13.32
N HIS A 154 7.15 -11.38 12.29
CA HIS A 154 7.38 -12.11 11.04
C HIS A 154 8.86 -12.12 10.67
N SER A 155 9.28 -13.13 9.91
CA SER A 155 10.59 -13.09 9.25
C SER A 155 10.67 -11.90 8.29
N ASN A 156 11.89 -11.45 8.04
CA ASN A 156 12.20 -10.46 7.02
C ASN A 156 13.38 -11.02 6.21
N PRO A 157 13.25 -11.30 4.90
CA PRO A 157 12.01 -11.27 4.12
C PRO A 157 10.91 -12.16 4.71
N ASN A 158 9.66 -11.78 4.48
CA ASN A 158 8.50 -12.53 4.95
C ASN A 158 8.15 -13.70 3.99
N LEU A 159 7.17 -14.54 4.35
CA LEU A 159 6.79 -15.70 3.54
C LEU A 159 6.18 -15.33 2.18
N ASN A 160 5.79 -14.07 1.99
CA ASN A 160 5.35 -13.51 0.70
C ASN A 160 6.53 -13.00 -0.16
N GLY A 161 7.77 -13.18 0.28
CA GLY A 161 8.97 -12.73 -0.42
C GLY A 161 9.20 -11.22 -0.39
N ALA A 162 8.51 -10.50 0.50
CA ALA A 162 8.67 -9.06 0.69
C ALA A 162 9.61 -8.77 1.86
N GLU A 163 10.50 -7.78 1.67
CA GLU A 163 11.24 -7.16 2.75
C GLU A 163 10.50 -5.94 3.28
N THR A 164 10.57 -5.72 4.59
CA THR A 164 10.09 -4.47 5.21
C THR A 164 11.25 -3.61 5.69
N TRP A 165 11.20 -2.35 5.31
CA TRP A 165 12.15 -1.28 5.59
C TRP A 165 11.45 -0.17 6.36
N ARG A 166 12.21 0.60 7.15
CA ARG A 166 11.70 1.67 8.01
C ARG A 166 12.28 3.02 7.62
N VAL A 167 11.44 4.04 7.67
CA VAL A 167 11.86 5.45 7.60
C VAL A 167 11.31 6.17 8.81
N VAL A 168 12.11 7.04 9.42
CA VAL A 168 11.68 7.95 10.48
C VAL A 168 12.30 9.31 10.20
N PHE A 169 11.49 10.36 10.19
CA PHE A 169 11.96 11.73 9.98
C PHE A 169 11.01 12.74 10.59
N GLU A 170 11.55 13.93 10.88
CA GLU A 170 10.77 15.07 11.35
C GLU A 170 10.52 16.08 10.23
N PHE A 171 9.40 16.80 10.31
CA PHE A 171 9.09 17.93 9.46
C PHE A 171 8.25 18.97 10.23
N PRO A 172 8.24 20.26 9.83
CA PRO A 172 7.51 21.29 10.56
C PRO A 172 6.00 20.99 10.67
N ALA A 173 5.36 21.25 11.81
CA ALA A 173 3.95 20.89 12.00
C ALA A 173 2.98 21.69 11.11
N ASN A 174 3.36 22.92 10.76
CA ASN A 174 2.51 23.88 10.05
C ASN A 174 2.64 23.79 8.52
N VAL A 175 3.35 22.81 7.98
CA VAL A 175 3.46 22.61 6.53
C VAL A 175 2.68 21.37 6.11
N GLN A 176 2.09 21.45 4.93
CA GLN A 176 1.58 20.29 4.21
C GLN A 176 2.56 19.96 3.09
N GLY A 177 2.71 18.68 2.82
CA GLY A 177 3.68 18.18 1.87
C GLY A 177 3.15 17.03 1.05
N GLN A 178 4.05 16.47 0.27
CA GLN A 178 3.83 15.25 -0.48
C GLN A 178 5.06 14.37 -0.42
N TYR A 179 4.88 13.07 -0.58
CA TYR A 179 5.98 12.11 -0.68
C TYR A 179 5.71 11.03 -1.73
N TYR A 180 6.79 10.43 -2.21
CA TYR A 180 6.75 9.16 -2.95
C TYR A 180 7.84 8.23 -2.44
N LEU A 181 7.75 6.96 -2.83
CA LEU A 181 8.72 5.94 -2.47
C LEU A 181 9.54 5.55 -3.71
N GLU A 182 10.82 5.30 -3.51
CA GLU A 182 11.74 4.80 -4.54
C GLU A 182 12.44 3.53 -4.06
N TYR A 183 12.50 2.54 -4.95
CA TYR A 183 13.22 1.28 -4.75
C TYR A 183 14.16 1.05 -5.93
N LYS A 184 15.46 1.05 -5.69
CA LYS A 184 16.48 0.77 -6.69
C LYS A 184 17.16 -0.56 -6.41
N VAL A 185 17.19 -1.45 -7.40
CA VAL A 185 17.79 -2.78 -7.29
C VAL A 185 18.18 -3.28 -8.69
N ASN A 186 19.29 -4.01 -8.83
CA ASN A 186 19.75 -4.55 -10.12
C ASN A 186 19.82 -3.50 -11.25
N GLY A 187 20.18 -2.25 -10.92
CA GLY A 187 20.23 -1.14 -11.87
C GLY A 187 18.87 -0.61 -12.35
N GLN A 188 17.75 -1.11 -11.83
CA GLN A 188 16.40 -0.63 -12.12
C GLN A 188 15.84 0.19 -10.95
N SER A 189 15.05 1.22 -11.27
CA SER A 189 14.29 2.00 -10.29
C SER A 189 12.80 1.73 -10.41
N TYR A 190 12.15 1.51 -9.28
CA TYR A 190 10.71 1.37 -9.14
C TYR A 190 10.19 2.46 -8.21
N TYR A 191 9.01 2.97 -8.54
CA TYR A 191 8.41 4.09 -7.80
C TYR A 191 7.02 3.71 -7.30
N ASP A 192 6.73 4.12 -6.07
CA ASP A 192 5.36 4.27 -5.60
C ASP A 192 5.07 5.76 -5.37
N ASN A 193 4.57 6.41 -6.41
CA ASN A 193 4.21 7.83 -6.42
C ASN A 193 2.70 8.03 -6.54
N ASN A 194 1.90 7.06 -6.07
CA ASN A 194 0.44 7.12 -6.09
C ASN A 194 -0.12 7.49 -7.49
N PHE A 195 0.39 6.83 -8.53
CA PHE A 195 0.02 7.09 -9.93
C PHE A 195 0.26 8.56 -10.35
N GLY A 196 1.39 9.12 -9.95
CA GLY A 196 1.80 10.49 -10.24
C GLY A 196 1.20 11.57 -9.33
N ALA A 197 0.23 11.23 -8.47
CA ALA A 197 -0.37 12.20 -7.55
C ALA A 197 0.48 12.45 -6.28
N ASN A 198 1.45 11.56 -6.01
CA ASN A 198 2.15 11.44 -4.75
C ASN A 198 1.21 11.17 -3.56
N TYR A 199 1.79 10.83 -2.43
CA TYR A 199 1.06 10.67 -1.18
C TYR A 199 1.08 11.97 -0.40
N PRO A 200 -0.03 12.38 0.22
CA PRO A 200 -0.03 13.56 1.06
C PRO A 200 0.81 13.32 2.33
N LEU A 201 1.52 14.36 2.77
CA LEU A 201 2.25 14.42 4.03
C LEU A 201 1.61 15.51 4.89
N TYR A 202 0.92 15.14 5.96
CA TYR A 202 0.23 16.05 6.88
C TYR A 202 0.37 15.59 8.32
#